data_AF-A0A821TMI2-F1
#
_entry.id   AF-A0A821TMI2-F1
#
_cell.length_a   1.000
_cell.length_b   1.000
_cell.length_c   1.000
_cell.angle_alpha   90.00
_cell.angle_beta   90.00
_cell.angle_gamma   90.00
#
_symmetry.space_group_name_H-M   'P 1'
#
loop_
_entity.id
_entity.type
_entity.pdbx_description
1 polymer ?
#
loop_
_entity_poly.entity_id
_entity_poly.type
_entity_poly.pdbx_seq_one_letter_code
_entity_poly.pdbx_strand_id
1 'polypeptide(L)'
;MSRSRCGNKDPPLSFSTNTAGSLGLKWSRSTLTWSLRNYSPRIGAAESRSIIQQAFDAWSQHIPLDVKQVCSTCPANIVIDFGYRDHGDGYHFDGQGGTLAHAYYPEDGRIHFDMDEPWTNR
;
A
#
# COMPACT_ATOMS: atom_id res chain seq x y z
N MET A 1 -19.70 8.73 9.64
CA MET A 1 -19.13 7.56 8.96
C MET A 1 -18.59 6.64 10.04
N SER A 2 -19.00 5.37 10.11
CA SER A 2 -18.66 4.48 11.25
C SER A 2 -18.01 3.15 10.85
N ARG A 3 -17.64 3.00 9.58
CA ARG A 3 -16.99 1.78 9.05
C ARG A 3 -15.57 2.11 8.67
N SER A 4 -14.65 1.20 9.00
CA SER A 4 -13.25 1.29 8.56
C SER A 4 -13.15 1.28 7.04
N ARG A 5 -12.17 1.99 6.49
CA ARG A 5 -11.96 2.18 5.06
C ARG A 5 -10.51 2.50 4.72
N CYS A 6 -10.23 2.61 3.42
CA CYS A 6 -8.99 3.18 2.90
C CYS A 6 -8.89 4.68 3.24
N GLY A 7 -7.66 5.17 3.48
CA GLY A 7 -7.35 6.58 3.75
C GLY A 7 -7.23 7.44 2.50
N ASN A 8 -7.14 6.84 1.32
CA ASN A 8 -7.19 7.58 0.06
C ASN A 8 -8.55 8.26 -0.09
N LYS A 9 -8.53 9.54 -0.48
CA LYS A 9 -9.75 10.31 -0.73
C LYS A 9 -10.55 9.69 -1.89
N ASP A 10 -11.85 9.57 -1.70
CA ASP A 10 -12.76 9.20 -2.78
C ASP A 10 -12.67 10.27 -3.91
N PRO A 11 -12.61 9.87 -5.19
CA PRO A 11 -12.63 10.84 -6.28
C PRO A 11 -13.96 11.63 -6.26
N PRO A 12 -13.97 12.89 -6.72
CA PRO A 12 -15.21 13.65 -6.79
C PRO A 12 -16.20 12.92 -7.70
N LEU A 13 -17.47 12.87 -7.31
CA LEU A 13 -18.54 12.16 -8.04
C LEU A 13 -18.70 12.62 -9.51
N SER A 14 -18.18 13.80 -9.86
CA SER A 14 -18.20 14.37 -11.22
C SER A 14 -17.01 13.96 -12.10
N PHE A 15 -16.01 13.26 -11.54
CA PHE A 15 -14.84 12.80 -12.28
C PHE A 15 -14.99 11.32 -12.61
N SER A 16 -14.69 10.98 -13.87
CA SER A 16 -14.58 9.59 -14.32
C SER A 16 -13.68 8.81 -13.36
N THR A 17 -14.08 7.58 -13.04
CA THR A 17 -13.45 6.63 -12.11
C THR A 17 -11.97 6.30 -12.39
N ASN A 18 -11.36 6.96 -13.38
CA ASN A 18 -10.01 6.74 -13.86
C ASN A 18 -9.13 8.00 -13.74
N THR A 19 -9.26 8.76 -12.65
CA THR A 19 -8.48 10.00 -12.42
C THR A 19 -6.98 9.77 -12.59
N ALA A 20 -6.44 8.65 -12.07
CA ALA A 20 -5.03 8.29 -12.25
C ALA A 20 -4.64 8.06 -13.71
N GLY A 21 -5.48 7.34 -14.46
CA GLY A 21 -5.30 7.13 -15.91
C GLY A 21 -5.38 8.44 -16.69
N SER A 22 -6.28 9.35 -16.32
CA SER A 22 -6.44 10.67 -16.95
C SER A 22 -5.28 11.62 -16.66
N LEU A 23 -4.66 11.48 -15.48
CA LEU A 23 -3.46 12.24 -15.08
C LEU A 23 -2.16 11.59 -15.58
N GLY A 24 -2.24 10.45 -16.28
CA GLY A 24 -1.07 9.72 -16.77
C GLY A 24 -0.20 9.12 -15.65
N LEU A 25 -0.77 8.96 -14.44
CA LEU A 25 -0.09 8.41 -13.27
C LEU A 25 -0.01 6.88 -13.40
N LYS A 26 1.05 6.42 -14.06
CA LYS A 26 1.31 5.01 -14.33
C LYS A 26 2.78 4.68 -14.12
N TRP A 27 3.04 3.41 -13.84
CA TRP A 27 4.40 2.89 -13.89
C TRP A 27 4.94 2.97 -15.33
N SER A 28 6.15 3.50 -15.46
CA SER A 28 6.95 3.54 -16.69
C SER A 28 7.49 2.17 -17.10
N ARG A 29 7.36 1.17 -16.24
CA ARG A 29 7.92 -0.18 -16.38
C ARG A 29 6.92 -1.25 -15.92
N SER A 30 7.04 -2.44 -16.48
CA SER A 30 6.27 -3.62 -16.10
C SER A 30 6.93 -4.46 -15.01
N THR A 31 8.26 -4.38 -14.86
CA THR A 31 8.97 -5.02 -13.76
C THR A 31 9.14 -4.03 -12.61
N LEU A 32 8.49 -4.31 -11.48
CA LEU A 32 8.55 -3.51 -10.27
C LEU A 32 9.27 -4.26 -9.16
N THR A 33 9.96 -3.52 -8.30
CA THR A 33 10.50 -4.04 -7.06
C THR A 33 9.72 -3.52 -5.87
N TRP A 34 9.57 -4.34 -4.82
CA TRP A 34 8.95 -3.93 -3.57
C TRP A 34 9.80 -4.28 -2.35
N SER A 35 9.73 -3.46 -1.31
CA SER A 35 10.44 -3.66 -0.04
C SER A 35 9.50 -3.51 1.13
N LEU A 36 9.69 -4.33 2.17
CA LEU A 36 9.00 -4.23 3.45
C LEU A 36 9.95 -3.67 4.51
N ARG A 37 9.75 -2.40 4.91
CA ARG A 37 10.67 -1.71 5.84
C ARG A 37 10.47 -2.17 7.29
N ASN A 38 9.23 -2.36 7.70
CA ASN A 38 8.83 -2.92 8.99
C ASN A 38 7.52 -3.73 8.82
N TYR A 39 7.01 -4.30 9.89
CA TYR A 39 5.82 -5.16 9.84
C TYR A 39 5.07 -5.11 11.17
N SER A 40 3.78 -5.45 11.14
CA SER A 40 3.02 -5.66 12.38
C SER A 40 3.55 -6.90 13.12
N PRO A 41 3.98 -6.76 14.39
CA PRO A 41 4.43 -7.91 15.20
C PRO A 41 3.35 -8.99 15.39
N ARG A 42 2.07 -8.63 15.22
CA ARG A 42 0.93 -9.55 15.32
C ARG A 42 0.89 -10.57 14.17
N ILE A 43 1.40 -10.17 13.00
CA ILE A 43 1.49 -11.02 11.80
C ILE A 43 2.89 -11.63 11.69
N GLY A 44 3.92 -10.85 11.98
CA GLY A 44 5.32 -11.24 11.81
C GLY A 44 5.82 -11.04 10.38
N ALA A 45 7.15 -10.98 10.23
CA ALA A 45 7.80 -10.59 8.98
C ALA A 45 7.54 -11.55 7.83
N ALA A 46 7.72 -12.87 8.07
CA ALA A 46 7.60 -13.88 7.03
C ALA A 46 6.17 -13.95 6.46
N GLU A 47 5.18 -13.93 7.36
CA GLU A 47 3.77 -13.96 6.99
C GLU A 47 3.35 -12.67 6.27
N SER A 48 3.79 -11.51 6.77
CA SER A 48 3.53 -10.23 6.09
C SER A 48 4.05 -10.24 4.66
N ARG A 49 5.26 -10.77 4.45
CA ARG A 49 5.84 -10.88 3.09
C ARG A 49 5.04 -11.82 2.20
N SER A 50 4.60 -12.95 2.74
CA SER A 50 3.79 -13.93 2.02
C SER A 50 2.46 -13.31 1.56
N ILE A 51 1.73 -12.65 2.46
CA ILE A 51 0.44 -12.00 2.16
C ILE A 51 0.62 -10.88 1.15
N ILE A 52 1.64 -10.04 1.31
CA ILE A 52 1.93 -8.95 0.37
C ILE A 52 2.26 -9.49 -1.02
N GLN A 53 3.08 -10.55 -1.11
CA GLN A 53 3.39 -11.16 -2.41
C GLN A 53 2.13 -11.72 -3.06
N GLN A 54 1.27 -12.42 -2.31
CA GLN A 54 -0.02 -12.90 -2.82
C GLN A 54 -0.92 -11.75 -3.32
N ALA A 55 -0.92 -10.61 -2.64
CA ALA A 55 -1.65 -9.42 -3.08
C ALA A 55 -1.11 -8.87 -4.41
N PHE A 56 0.21 -8.87 -4.61
CA PHE A 56 0.80 -8.51 -5.91
C PHE A 56 0.52 -9.55 -6.99
N ASP A 57 0.56 -10.83 -6.66
CA ASP A 57 0.29 -11.91 -7.61
C ASP A 57 -1.14 -11.82 -8.15
N ALA A 58 -2.11 -11.39 -7.33
CA ALA A 58 -3.49 -11.15 -7.77
C ALA A 58 -3.57 -10.09 -8.91
N TRP A 59 -2.71 -9.07 -8.90
CA TRP A 59 -2.61 -8.12 -10.01
C TRP A 59 -1.88 -8.73 -11.21
N SER A 60 -0.73 -9.38 -10.97
CA SER A 60 0.11 -9.99 -12.00
C SER A 60 -0.59 -11.11 -12.78
N GLN A 61 -1.65 -11.69 -12.23
CA GLN A 61 -2.52 -12.64 -12.93
C GLN A 61 -3.32 -12.01 -14.09
N HIS A 62 -3.57 -10.71 -14.05
CA HIS A 62 -4.46 -10.03 -14.99
C HIS A 62 -3.77 -8.99 -15.89
N ILE A 63 -2.60 -8.53 -15.49
CA ILE A 63 -1.81 -7.55 -16.26
C ILE A 63 -0.36 -8.02 -16.33
N PRO A 64 0.40 -7.64 -17.39
CA PRO A 64 1.79 -8.04 -17.55
C PRO A 64 2.71 -7.25 -16.60
N LEU A 65 2.52 -7.48 -15.30
CA LEU A 65 3.29 -6.91 -14.20
C LEU A 65 4.13 -8.01 -13.57
N ASP A 66 5.42 -7.76 -13.39
CA ASP A 66 6.36 -8.65 -12.71
C ASP A 66 6.85 -7.95 -11.44
N VAL A 67 6.37 -8.39 -10.28
CA VAL A 67 6.61 -7.71 -9.00
C VAL A 67 7.52 -8.56 -8.11
N LYS A 68 8.72 -8.05 -7.82
CA LYS A 68 9.79 -8.78 -7.13
C LYS A 68 10.14 -8.16 -5.78
N GLN A 69 10.22 -8.99 -4.75
CA GLN A 69 10.71 -8.54 -3.46
C GLN A 69 12.21 -8.25 -3.50
N VAL A 70 12.63 -7.15 -2.88
CA VAL A 70 14.03 -6.84 -2.56
C VAL A 70 14.23 -6.72 -1.05
N CYS A 71 15.50 -6.59 -0.62
CA CYS A 71 15.83 -6.49 0.80
C CYS A 71 15.17 -5.28 1.47
N SER A 72 14.90 -5.35 2.78
CA SER A 72 14.17 -4.30 3.52
C SER A 72 14.89 -2.96 3.56
N THR A 73 16.20 -2.90 3.29
CA THR A 73 16.98 -1.66 3.19
C THR A 73 17.23 -1.22 1.75
N CYS A 74 16.96 -2.08 0.77
CA CYS A 74 17.19 -1.81 -0.65
C CYS A 74 16.24 -0.72 -1.18
N PRO A 75 16.67 0.11 -2.15
CA PRO A 75 15.75 0.93 -2.94
C PRO A 75 14.74 0.03 -3.69
N ALA A 76 13.48 0.46 -3.74
CA ALA A 76 12.40 -0.27 -4.40
C ALA A 76 11.43 0.70 -5.09
N ASN A 77 10.73 0.24 -6.12
CA ASN A 77 9.65 1.02 -6.75
C ASN A 77 8.45 1.18 -5.82
N ILE A 78 8.15 0.13 -5.04
CA ILE A 78 7.09 0.13 -4.05
C ILE A 78 7.73 -0.03 -2.66
N VAL A 79 7.46 0.90 -1.76
CA VAL A 79 7.97 0.85 -0.39
C VAL A 79 6.80 0.68 0.54
N ILE A 80 6.86 -0.39 1.35
CA ILE A 80 5.78 -0.75 2.26
C ILE A 80 6.28 -0.65 3.69
N ASP A 81 5.52 0.06 4.51
CA ASP A 81 5.75 0.17 5.94
C ASP A 81 4.44 0.38 6.71
N PHE A 82 4.57 0.27 8.03
CA PHE A 82 3.51 0.41 9.01
C PHE A 82 3.86 1.59 9.91
N GLY A 83 2.94 2.54 10.02
CA GLY A 83 3.10 3.77 10.78
C GLY A 83 2.03 3.91 11.86
N TYR A 84 2.35 4.61 12.94
CA TYR A 84 1.36 5.02 13.93
C TYR A 84 0.98 6.46 13.69
N ARG A 85 -0.31 6.80 13.65
CA ARG A 85 -0.81 8.18 13.59
C ARG A 85 0.00 9.05 12.62
N ASP A 86 0.74 10.04 13.13
CA ASP A 86 1.73 10.77 12.34
C ASP A 86 2.95 9.89 12.04
N HIS A 87 3.12 9.59 10.76
CA HIS A 87 4.19 8.77 10.22
C HIS A 87 5.00 9.51 9.15
N GLY A 88 5.01 10.85 9.21
CA GLY A 88 6.00 11.68 8.50
C GLY A 88 5.67 12.03 7.05
N ASP A 89 4.46 11.75 6.57
CA ASP A 89 4.02 12.08 5.21
C ASP A 89 2.88 13.12 5.15
N GLY A 90 2.41 13.60 6.32
CA GLY A 90 1.33 14.58 6.45
C GLY A 90 -0.08 14.01 6.34
N TYR A 91 -0.25 12.69 6.18
CA TYR A 91 -1.55 12.01 6.12
C TYR A 91 -1.71 11.09 7.33
N HIS A 92 -2.01 11.67 8.49
CA HIS A 92 -1.97 10.91 9.74
C HIS A 92 -3.08 9.85 9.82
N PHE A 93 -2.76 8.70 10.41
CA PHE A 93 -3.76 7.72 10.83
C PHE A 93 -4.52 8.18 12.09
N ASP A 94 -5.70 7.62 12.31
CA ASP A 94 -6.63 7.96 13.39
C ASP A 94 -6.57 6.97 14.58
N GLY A 95 -5.74 5.94 14.49
CA GLY A 95 -5.63 4.87 15.46
C GLY A 95 -6.60 3.73 15.15
N GLN A 96 -6.84 2.84 16.12
CA GLN A 96 -7.65 1.65 15.88
C GLN A 96 -9.08 1.99 15.41
N GLY A 97 -9.43 1.46 14.24
CA GLY A 97 -10.71 1.68 13.59
C GLY A 97 -10.74 3.02 12.83
N GLY A 98 -11.31 3.01 11.63
CA GLY A 98 -11.29 4.18 10.75
C GLY A 98 -10.40 3.95 9.55
N THR A 99 -9.22 4.55 9.54
CA THR A 99 -8.30 4.52 8.39
C THR A 99 -7.33 3.35 8.48
N LEU A 100 -7.49 2.35 7.60
CA LEU A 100 -6.70 1.12 7.65
C LEU A 100 -5.30 1.27 7.03
N ALA A 101 -5.22 2.01 5.92
CA ALA A 101 -4.01 2.16 5.11
C ALA A 101 -4.21 3.25 4.06
N HIS A 102 -3.12 3.74 3.48
CA HIS A 102 -3.14 4.52 2.25
C HIS A 102 -1.97 4.19 1.34
N ALA A 103 -2.07 4.59 0.08
CA ALA A 103 -1.02 4.43 -0.91
C ALA A 103 -0.90 5.64 -1.83
N TYR A 104 0.29 5.85 -2.36
CA TYR A 104 0.60 6.91 -3.32
C TYR A 104 0.56 6.38 -4.75
N TYR A 105 0.21 7.26 -5.69
CA TYR A 105 0.24 6.93 -7.10
C TYR A 105 1.68 6.65 -7.59
N PRO A 106 1.84 5.89 -8.69
CA PRO A 106 3.11 5.85 -9.40
C PRO A 106 3.58 7.25 -9.81
N GLU A 107 4.87 7.59 -9.76
CA GLU A 107 6.05 6.74 -9.46
C GLU A 107 6.49 6.78 -7.99
N ASP A 108 5.69 7.36 -7.08
CA ASP A 108 6.04 7.44 -5.64
C ASP A 108 6.02 6.04 -5.00
N GLY A 109 4.91 5.31 -5.16
CA GLY A 109 4.84 3.89 -4.80
C GLY A 109 4.89 3.57 -3.31
N ARG A 110 4.83 4.56 -2.42
CA ARG A 110 4.71 4.29 -0.99
C ARG A 110 3.34 3.72 -0.65
N ILE A 111 3.32 2.74 0.25
CA ILE A 111 2.11 2.14 0.82
C ILE A 111 2.32 2.09 2.34
N HIS A 112 1.43 2.74 3.08
CA HIS A 112 1.48 2.76 4.54
C HIS A 112 0.25 2.07 5.11
N PHE A 113 0.47 1.20 6.09
CA PHE A 113 -0.56 0.54 6.88
C PHE A 113 -0.62 1.15 8.28
N ASP A 114 -1.81 1.30 8.86
CA ASP A 114 -1.93 1.77 10.25
C ASP A 114 -1.48 0.66 11.21
N MET A 115 -0.45 0.93 12.00
CA MET A 115 0.09 0.01 12.99
C MET A 115 -0.81 -0.13 14.23
N ASP A 116 -1.71 0.81 14.49
CA ASP A 116 -2.68 0.73 15.60
C ASP A 116 -3.78 -0.33 15.34
N GLU A 117 -3.96 -0.78 14.08
CA GLU A 117 -4.97 -1.79 13.74
C GLU A 117 -4.58 -3.20 14.24
N PRO A 118 -5.55 -4.02 14.69
CA PRO A 118 -5.32 -5.37 15.17
C PRO A 118 -5.20 -6.35 13.98
N TRP A 119 -4.20 -6.16 13.11
CA TRP A 119 -3.99 -6.97 11.92
C TRP A 119 -4.01 -8.48 12.20
N THR A 120 -4.75 -9.22 11.38
CA THR A 120 -4.84 -10.69 11.35
C THR A 120 -4.46 -11.23 9.97
N ASN A 121 -4.17 -12.53 9.88
CA ASN A 121 -3.90 -13.26 8.64
C ASN A 121 -5.02 -14.25 8.25
N ARG A 122 -6.23 -14.04 8.79
CA ARG A 122 -7.42 -14.89 8.61
C ARG A 122 -8.65 -14.04 8.43
#